data_AF-A0A524EJ80-F1
#
_entry.id   AF-A0A524EJ80-F1
#
_cell.length_a   1.000
_cell.length_b   1.000
_cell.length_c   1.000
_cell.angle_alpha   90.00
_cell.angle_beta   90.00
_cell.angle_gamma   90.00
#
_symmetry.space_group_name_H-M   'P 1'
#
loop_
_entity.id
_entity.type
_entity.pdbx_description
1 polymer ?
#
loop_
_entity_poly.entity_id
_entity_poly.type
_entity_poly.pdbx_seq_one_letter_code
_entity_poly.pdbx_strand_id
1 'polypeptide(L)'
;MTSSSNPNAISLTISQFPQNLLIPNIDNIVSLEIVNIVGKEADFKFEFKGENIDIQVIPEEFNGNIKLKANDPKKVNLKLTPKADGYGKLIINIYWLKVIEYIEKVQKIRTTISRSKIDKILSKVKVLNSKIIDTFSRNEFIVETNKNEIKKTEKELETLLENYNQQQASLQQNGLINIDQIDALYKSLAKSYLSVGDIYKALEKSLKLSKQEEQIQFYYDLIRVYAFTNLGQTIEIIKNLKDQNRRDRVLAEIAIGYIDINPLEISKIISLINTTSLRDQAIIDIVSKCYTNQFDLALTLSHMITEELLKIKVLFNLIKELNKSKRNEQILQIITTIDQIIKNSTQLSLTENQFNNQAYSFFKDTICFIAELDCPESADKAIKSIQNKETQDRLSKDLFDLIYEMVDEKKTKVEPTVIQSQYYTLNTYVSQLSNELQQFALLGGNASSNALLREFDFNILFLSLFSLNFSIFPFLDRAYNDLQYKSKKSIAYYIYPSINNHDQEELSIIQRTLKQFFPVNNLKKHLVIFNLDFIPYLGKPTVIFASNSLALKEIRSKVEKLLGEKATILVDNGIFQGGTSLEPIKNTLGAMGADIVNLVLSYEFLNDYDLFTMFIESLF
;
A
#
# COMPACT_ATOMS: atom_id res chain seq x y z
N MET A 1 -29.47 -6.74 -0.15
CA MET A 1 -30.43 -6.47 0.94
C MET A 1 -30.33 -5.01 1.29
N THR A 2 -31.48 -4.36 1.26
CA THR A 2 -31.79 -2.92 1.35
C THR A 2 -30.87 -2.12 2.28
N SER A 3 -30.03 -1.26 1.70
CA SER A 3 -29.36 -0.19 2.42
C SER A 3 -30.43 0.76 2.95
N SER A 4 -30.57 0.83 4.28
CA SER A 4 -31.35 1.86 4.95
C SER A 4 -30.67 3.22 4.70
N SER A 5 -30.96 3.83 3.54
CA SER A 5 -30.83 5.27 3.37
C SER A 5 -31.75 5.87 4.43
N ASN A 6 -31.21 6.44 5.51
CA ASN A 6 -32.00 7.29 6.38
C ASN A 6 -32.39 8.50 5.53
N PRO A 7 -33.63 8.59 5.00
CA PRO A 7 -34.03 9.69 4.12
C PRO A 7 -34.11 11.01 4.90
N ASN A 8 -34.01 10.93 6.23
CA ASN A 8 -34.29 12.00 7.17
C ASN A 8 -33.02 12.50 7.87
N ALA A 9 -31.91 12.71 7.16
CA ALA A 9 -30.72 13.35 7.74
C ALA A 9 -30.65 14.85 7.44
N ILE A 10 -31.20 15.27 6.30
CA ILE A 10 -31.28 16.67 5.85
C ILE A 10 -32.71 16.96 5.39
N SER A 11 -33.21 18.16 5.67
CA SER A 11 -34.35 18.76 4.97
C SER A 11 -33.84 19.82 4.01
N LEU A 12 -34.34 19.81 2.77
CA LEU A 12 -34.03 20.81 1.74
C LEU A 12 -35.34 21.39 1.21
N THR A 13 -35.50 22.71 1.34
CA THR A 13 -36.67 23.47 0.87
C THR A 13 -36.22 24.52 -0.14
N ILE A 14 -36.91 24.65 -1.27
CA ILE A 14 -36.66 25.76 -2.20
C ILE A 14 -37.42 26.98 -1.70
N SER A 15 -36.70 28.05 -1.34
CA SER A 15 -37.28 29.33 -0.92
C SER A 15 -37.46 30.32 -2.07
N GLN A 16 -36.73 30.13 -3.19
CA GLN A 16 -36.87 30.94 -4.40
C GLN A 16 -36.58 30.07 -5.63
N PHE A 17 -37.45 30.10 -6.63
CA PHE A 17 -37.28 29.42 -7.91
C PHE A 17 -37.60 30.40 -9.05
N PRO A 18 -36.75 30.47 -10.10
CA PRO A 18 -37.01 31.37 -11.23
C PRO A 18 -38.29 30.96 -11.97
N GLN A 19 -39.17 31.93 -12.17
CA GLN A 19 -40.43 31.75 -12.91
C GLN A 19 -40.35 32.25 -14.35
N ASN A 20 -39.25 32.92 -14.69
CA ASN A 20 -38.94 33.49 -15.99
C ASN A 20 -38.08 32.55 -16.84
N LEU A 21 -38.00 32.87 -18.14
CA LEU A 21 -36.99 32.34 -19.04
C LEU A 21 -35.59 32.72 -18.53
N LEU A 22 -34.70 31.74 -18.40
CA LEU A 22 -33.33 32.01 -17.98
C LEU A 22 -32.51 32.52 -19.16
N ILE A 23 -31.93 33.72 -19.00
CA ILE A 23 -30.98 34.30 -19.95
C ILE A 23 -29.71 34.77 -19.22
N PRO A 24 -28.53 34.86 -19.89
CA PRO A 24 -27.26 35.18 -19.23
C PRO A 24 -27.21 36.55 -18.51
N ASN A 25 -27.98 37.53 -18.99
CA ASN A 25 -27.92 38.92 -18.51
C ASN A 25 -28.93 39.23 -17.40
N ILE A 26 -29.57 38.22 -16.81
CA ILE A 26 -30.50 38.34 -15.69
C ILE A 26 -29.97 37.52 -14.52
N ASP A 27 -30.21 38.01 -13.31
CA ASP A 27 -29.80 37.31 -12.08
C ASP A 27 -30.74 36.13 -11.80
N ASN A 28 -30.40 34.97 -12.36
CA ASN A 28 -31.19 33.75 -12.19
C ASN A 28 -30.74 33.05 -10.90
N ILE A 29 -31.54 33.11 -9.83
CA ILE A 29 -31.19 32.52 -8.54
C ILE A 29 -32.22 31.46 -8.13
N VAL A 30 -31.71 30.28 -7.76
CA VAL A 30 -32.45 29.29 -6.96
C VAL A 30 -31.95 29.39 -5.52
N SER A 31 -32.82 29.74 -4.58
CA SER A 31 -32.48 29.79 -3.15
C SER A 31 -32.98 28.53 -2.46
N LEU A 32 -32.10 27.89 -1.70
CA LEU A 32 -32.34 26.68 -0.92
C LEU A 32 -32.20 26.98 0.57
N GLU A 33 -33.06 26.40 1.38
CA GLU A 33 -32.94 26.33 2.83
C GLU A 33 -32.66 24.88 3.22
N ILE A 34 -31.55 24.67 3.94
CA ILE A 34 -31.01 23.35 4.29
C ILE A 34 -30.98 23.24 5.80
N VAL A 35 -31.58 22.18 6.35
CA VAL A 35 -31.62 21.91 7.79
C VAL A 35 -31.07 20.53 8.06
N ASN A 36 -30.07 20.43 8.94
CA ASN A 36 -29.67 19.14 9.50
C ASN A 36 -30.69 18.70 10.54
N ILE A 37 -31.40 17.62 10.27
CA ILE A 37 -32.44 17.06 11.15
C ILE A 37 -31.92 15.90 12.00
N VAL A 38 -30.63 15.55 11.87
CA VAL A 38 -29.94 14.69 12.83
C VAL A 38 -29.84 15.46 14.15
N GLY A 39 -30.19 14.82 15.28
CA GLY A 39 -30.18 15.44 16.62
C GLY A 39 -28.80 15.86 17.17
N LYS A 40 -27.77 15.89 16.32
CA LYS A 40 -26.42 16.36 16.63
C LYS A 40 -25.77 16.97 15.39
N GLU A 41 -24.69 17.70 15.61
CA GLU A 41 -23.83 18.19 14.54
C GLU A 41 -23.28 17.03 13.68
N ALA A 42 -23.32 17.19 12.37
CA ALA A 42 -22.91 16.16 11.41
C ALA A 42 -22.29 16.77 10.14
N ASP A 43 -21.43 15.99 9.48
CA ASP A 43 -20.72 16.38 8.27
C ASP A 43 -21.48 15.93 7.01
N PHE A 44 -21.70 16.84 6.09
CA PHE A 44 -22.40 16.61 4.83
C PHE A 44 -21.54 17.08 3.65
N LYS A 45 -21.81 16.55 2.47
CA LYS A 45 -21.26 17.04 1.22
C LYS A 45 -22.41 17.35 0.26
N PHE A 46 -22.38 18.53 -0.33
CA PHE A 46 -23.34 18.94 -1.35
C PHE A 46 -22.63 18.96 -2.71
N GLU A 47 -23.29 18.41 -3.73
CA GLU A 47 -22.82 18.51 -5.11
C GLU A 47 -23.94 19.09 -5.98
N PHE A 48 -23.69 20.29 -6.48
CA PHE A 48 -24.54 20.98 -7.45
C PHE A 48 -23.96 20.80 -8.84
N LYS A 49 -24.71 20.19 -9.76
CA LYS A 49 -24.27 19.93 -11.14
C LYS A 49 -25.26 20.55 -12.12
N GLY A 50 -24.72 21.16 -13.17
CA GLY A 50 -25.50 21.80 -14.23
C GLY A 50 -25.32 21.09 -15.56
N GLU A 51 -26.41 20.83 -16.27
CA GLU A 51 -26.41 20.49 -17.69
C GLU A 51 -26.98 21.69 -18.45
N ASN A 52 -26.28 22.20 -19.47
CA ASN A 52 -26.65 23.43 -20.20
C ASN A 52 -26.80 24.70 -19.32
N ILE A 53 -26.39 24.64 -18.05
CA ILE A 53 -26.32 25.77 -17.11
C ILE A 53 -25.00 25.68 -16.34
N ASP A 54 -24.35 26.82 -16.11
CA ASP A 54 -23.36 26.98 -15.05
C ASP A 54 -24.04 27.29 -13.73
N ILE A 55 -23.42 26.82 -12.64
CA ILE A 55 -23.91 27.05 -11.29
C ILE A 55 -22.80 27.67 -10.47
N GLN A 56 -23.07 28.86 -9.93
CA GLN A 56 -22.26 29.46 -8.88
C GLN A 56 -22.99 29.30 -7.54
N VAL A 57 -22.31 28.68 -6.58
CA VAL A 57 -22.85 28.37 -5.25
C VAL A 57 -22.43 29.44 -4.25
N ILE A 58 -23.39 30.00 -3.52
CA ILE A 58 -23.18 31.08 -2.55
C ILE A 58 -23.91 30.72 -1.25
N PRO A 59 -23.23 30.56 -0.10
CA PRO A 59 -21.79 30.72 0.10
C PRO A 59 -20.97 29.54 -0.44
N GLU A 60 -19.69 29.79 -0.80
CA GLU A 60 -18.80 28.80 -1.43
C GLU A 60 -18.49 27.57 -0.56
N GLU A 61 -18.70 27.67 0.76
CA GLU A 61 -18.53 26.54 1.70
C GLU A 61 -19.39 25.32 1.33
N PHE A 62 -20.49 25.53 0.59
CA PHE A 62 -21.34 24.45 0.09
C PHE A 62 -20.79 23.72 -1.14
N ASN A 63 -19.65 24.15 -1.71
CA ASN A 63 -18.95 23.41 -2.78
C ASN A 63 -18.15 22.20 -2.27
N GLY A 64 -18.12 21.96 -0.96
CA GLY A 64 -17.32 20.91 -0.34
C GLY A 64 -18.02 20.20 0.82
N ASN A 65 -17.20 19.75 1.77
CA ASN A 65 -17.68 19.16 3.00
C ASN A 65 -18.03 20.28 3.98
N ILE A 66 -19.24 20.25 4.51
CA ILE A 66 -19.75 21.24 5.45
C ILE A 66 -20.29 20.55 6.69
N LYS A 67 -20.06 21.18 7.84
CA LYS A 67 -20.54 20.70 9.12
C LYS A 67 -21.77 21.51 9.54
N LEU A 68 -22.88 20.84 9.74
CA LEU A 68 -24.16 21.47 10.04
C LEU A 68 -24.63 21.14 11.46
N LYS A 69 -25.00 22.17 12.22
CA LYS A 69 -25.62 22.00 13.55
C LYS A 69 -27.04 21.47 13.42
N ALA A 70 -27.48 20.70 14.40
CA ALA A 70 -28.83 20.17 14.45
C ALA A 70 -29.88 21.30 14.49
N ASN A 71 -30.90 21.21 13.63
CA ASN A 71 -32.04 22.12 13.52
C ASN A 71 -31.67 23.61 13.28
N ASP A 72 -30.52 23.88 12.67
CA ASP A 72 -30.06 25.23 12.30
C ASP A 72 -30.19 25.43 10.78
N PRO A 73 -31.19 26.20 10.29
CA PRO A 73 -31.39 26.43 8.87
C PRO A 73 -30.27 27.24 8.25
N LYS A 74 -29.73 26.76 7.12
CA LYS A 74 -28.74 27.46 6.30
C LYS A 74 -29.30 27.77 4.93
N LYS A 75 -29.09 29.00 4.48
CA LYS A 75 -29.49 29.44 3.14
C LYS A 75 -28.33 29.28 2.15
N VAL A 76 -28.64 28.71 0.99
CA VAL A 76 -27.70 28.58 -0.15
C VAL A 76 -28.37 29.11 -1.39
N ASN A 77 -27.72 30.05 -2.05
CA ASN A 77 -28.15 30.58 -3.33
C ASN A 77 -27.32 29.93 -4.45
N LEU A 78 -28.01 29.42 -5.46
CA LEU A 78 -27.44 28.88 -6.68
C LEU A 78 -27.72 29.89 -7.79
N LYS A 79 -26.70 30.64 -8.20
CA LYS A 79 -26.79 31.54 -9.35
C LYS A 79 -26.56 30.73 -10.61
N LEU A 80 -27.53 30.78 -11.52
CA LEU A 80 -27.59 29.96 -12.72
C LEU A 80 -27.26 30.80 -13.96
N THR A 81 -26.31 30.35 -14.76
CA THR A 81 -25.99 30.99 -16.05
C THR A 81 -26.28 30.02 -17.18
N PRO A 82 -27.30 30.27 -18.02
CA PRO A 82 -27.61 29.38 -19.14
C PRO A 82 -26.50 29.34 -20.17
N LYS A 83 -26.30 28.16 -20.80
CA LYS A 83 -25.29 27.89 -21.84
C LYS A 83 -25.86 27.49 -23.20
N ALA A 84 -27.11 27.03 -23.23
CA ALA A 84 -27.77 26.57 -24.45
C ALA A 84 -29.23 27.03 -24.47
N ASP A 85 -29.81 27.03 -25.66
CA ASP A 85 -31.25 27.24 -25.85
C ASP A 85 -32.01 25.95 -25.51
N GLY A 86 -33.28 26.09 -25.13
CA GLY A 86 -34.14 24.95 -24.81
C GLY A 86 -34.28 24.76 -23.32
N TYR A 87 -33.45 23.88 -22.76
CA TYR A 87 -33.50 23.54 -21.35
C TYR A 87 -32.12 23.51 -20.69
N GLY A 88 -32.12 23.85 -19.41
CA GLY A 88 -31.06 23.66 -18.44
C GLY A 88 -31.50 22.70 -17.35
N LYS A 89 -30.58 21.87 -16.85
CA LYS A 89 -30.83 20.93 -15.75
C LYS A 89 -29.97 21.27 -14.55
N LEU A 90 -30.61 21.55 -13.42
CA LEU A 90 -29.96 21.68 -12.11
C LEU A 90 -30.09 20.36 -11.36
N ILE A 91 -28.99 19.73 -11.00
CA ILE A 91 -28.93 18.49 -10.21
C ILE A 91 -28.32 18.80 -8.85
N ILE A 92 -28.97 18.33 -7.78
CA ILE A 92 -28.53 18.50 -6.40
C ILE A 92 -28.37 17.12 -5.77
N ASN A 93 -27.14 16.79 -5.36
CA ASN A 93 -26.84 15.57 -4.61
C ASN A 93 -26.34 15.92 -3.21
N ILE A 94 -26.80 15.17 -2.22
CA ILE A 94 -26.46 15.36 -0.80
C ILE A 94 -25.95 14.04 -0.24
N TYR A 95 -24.76 14.09 0.37
CA TYR A 95 -24.12 12.93 1.00
C TYR A 95 -23.92 13.18 2.49
N TRP A 96 -24.15 12.15 3.31
CA TRP A 96 -23.74 12.12 4.71
C TRP A 96 -22.35 11.51 4.81
N LEU A 97 -21.41 12.21 5.46
CA LEU A 97 -20.07 11.70 5.70
C LEU A 97 -20.05 10.97 7.06
N LYS A 98 -20.23 9.64 7.02
CA LYS A 98 -20.23 8.82 8.25
C LYS A 98 -18.83 8.36 8.60
N VAL A 99 -18.43 8.59 9.85
CA VAL A 99 -17.26 7.91 10.43
C VAL A 99 -17.65 6.46 10.70
N ILE A 100 -16.95 5.52 10.08
CA ILE A 100 -17.11 4.10 10.32
C ILE A 100 -15.86 3.52 10.96
N GLU A 101 -16.07 2.65 11.94
CA GLU A 101 -15.01 1.86 12.57
C GLU A 101 -14.85 0.55 11.80
N TYR A 102 -13.61 0.17 11.53
CA TYR A 102 -13.27 -1.13 10.95
C TYR A 102 -12.05 -1.74 11.65
N ILE A 103 -11.95 -3.06 11.57
CA ILE A 103 -10.83 -3.81 12.12
C ILE A 103 -9.88 -4.13 10.96
N GLU A 104 -8.61 -3.76 11.11
CA GLU A 104 -7.54 -4.13 10.20
C GLU A 104 -6.54 -5.04 10.91
N LYS A 105 -6.18 -6.15 10.27
CA LYS A 105 -5.11 -7.04 10.76
C LYS A 105 -3.77 -6.43 10.39
N VAL A 106 -3.03 -5.97 11.39
CA VAL A 106 -1.68 -5.43 11.22
C VAL A 106 -0.64 -6.35 11.83
N GLN A 107 0.54 -6.40 11.21
CA GLN A 107 1.69 -7.09 11.74
C GLN A 107 2.35 -6.23 12.83
N LYS A 108 2.55 -6.79 14.02
CA LYS A 108 3.34 -6.21 15.11
C LYS A 108 4.50 -7.11 15.51
N ILE A 109 5.53 -6.49 16.07
CA ILE A 109 6.65 -7.20 16.71
C ILE A 109 6.16 -7.69 18.07
N ARG A 110 6.41 -8.96 18.39
CA ARG A 110 6.09 -9.55 19.70
C ARG A 110 6.90 -8.86 20.79
N THR A 111 6.30 -8.74 21.97
CA THR A 111 7.03 -8.26 23.17
C THR A 111 7.87 -9.35 23.82
N THR A 112 7.48 -10.61 23.68
CA THR A 112 8.16 -11.78 24.28
C THR A 112 8.09 -13.00 23.37
N ILE A 113 8.99 -13.96 23.55
CA ILE A 113 8.99 -15.23 22.82
C ILE A 113 8.24 -16.30 23.61
N SER A 114 7.35 -17.03 22.92
CA SER A 114 6.46 -18.01 23.51
C SER A 114 7.11 -19.37 23.79
N ARG A 115 8.13 -19.76 23.02
CA ARG A 115 8.83 -21.03 23.18
C ARG A 115 10.27 -20.94 22.69
N SER A 116 11.22 -21.30 23.55
CA SER A 116 12.64 -21.32 23.20
C SER A 116 12.95 -22.38 22.13
N LYS A 117 13.81 -22.02 21.17
CA LYS A 117 14.33 -22.87 20.09
C LYS A 117 15.84 -23.12 20.23
N ILE A 118 16.54 -22.45 21.14
CA ILE A 118 18.01 -22.54 21.31
C ILE A 118 18.49 -23.99 21.42
N ASP A 119 17.92 -24.80 22.31
CA ASP A 119 18.37 -26.20 22.49
C ASP A 119 18.16 -27.04 21.22
N LYS A 120 17.07 -26.78 20.48
CA LYS A 120 16.74 -27.46 19.21
C LYS A 120 17.69 -27.03 18.08
N ILE A 121 18.19 -25.79 18.11
CA ILE A 121 19.21 -25.31 17.18
C ILE A 121 20.54 -26.01 17.50
N LEU A 122 20.97 -25.96 18.76
CA LEU A 122 22.25 -26.51 19.20
C LEU A 122 22.36 -28.03 19.11
N SER A 123 21.24 -28.75 19.19
CA SER A 123 21.22 -30.21 18.97
C SER A 123 21.61 -30.60 17.55
N LYS A 124 21.42 -29.71 16.56
CA LYS A 124 21.77 -29.96 15.15
C LYS A 124 23.22 -29.63 14.83
N VAL A 125 23.87 -28.81 15.65
CA VAL A 125 25.28 -28.43 15.46
C VAL A 125 26.14 -29.67 15.68
N LYS A 126 26.80 -30.13 14.61
CA LYS A 126 27.78 -31.21 14.66
C LYS A 126 29.02 -30.71 15.39
N VAL A 127 29.37 -31.41 16.48
CA VAL A 127 30.61 -31.15 17.22
C VAL A 127 31.77 -31.43 16.28
N LEU A 128 32.64 -30.44 16.09
CA LEU A 128 33.91 -30.65 15.42
C LEU A 128 34.81 -31.36 16.43
N ASN A 129 35.07 -32.64 16.19
CA ASN A 129 35.94 -33.42 17.06
C ASN A 129 37.39 -33.19 16.68
N SER A 130 38.28 -33.28 17.67
CA SER A 130 39.71 -33.33 17.40
C SER A 130 40.03 -34.55 16.53
N LYS A 131 40.85 -34.34 15.49
CA LYS A 131 41.35 -35.45 14.66
C LYS A 131 42.59 -36.11 15.24
N ILE A 132 43.22 -35.48 16.22
CA ILE A 132 44.51 -35.90 16.75
C ILE A 132 44.30 -36.45 18.17
N ILE A 133 44.27 -37.79 18.28
CA ILE A 133 44.58 -38.47 19.53
C ILE A 133 46.09 -38.63 19.56
N ASP A 134 46.74 -37.64 20.14
CA ASP A 134 48.19 -37.62 20.25
C ASP A 134 48.62 -38.52 21.42
N THR A 135 49.27 -39.64 21.12
CA THR A 135 49.82 -40.57 22.12
C THR A 135 51.22 -40.18 22.59
N PHE A 136 51.75 -39.03 22.14
CA PHE A 136 53.07 -38.54 22.48
C PHE A 136 53.24 -38.31 23.99
N SER A 137 54.28 -38.91 24.57
CA SER A 137 54.65 -38.73 25.96
C SER A 137 55.99 -38.02 26.07
N ARG A 138 55.98 -36.77 26.53
CA ARG A 138 57.19 -35.97 26.76
C ARG A 138 58.20 -36.70 27.66
N ASN A 139 57.70 -37.40 28.68
CA ASN A 139 58.54 -38.05 29.68
C ASN A 139 59.36 -39.21 29.10
N GLU A 140 58.97 -39.77 27.95
CA GLU A 140 59.75 -40.84 27.29
C GLU A 140 61.07 -40.34 26.68
N PHE A 141 61.23 -39.02 26.53
CA PHE A 141 62.38 -38.40 25.86
C PHE A 141 63.31 -37.66 26.83
N ILE A 142 62.90 -37.49 28.09
CA ILE A 142 63.69 -36.85 29.14
C ILE A 142 64.36 -37.95 29.96
N VAL A 143 65.69 -37.90 30.07
CA VAL A 143 66.48 -38.87 30.84
C VAL A 143 67.35 -38.13 31.85
N GLU A 144 67.47 -38.69 33.06
CA GLU A 144 68.47 -38.23 34.01
C GLU A 144 69.85 -38.68 33.53
N THR A 145 70.72 -37.72 33.22
CA THR A 145 72.07 -38.03 32.76
C THR A 145 73.06 -36.91 33.09
N ASN A 146 74.35 -37.20 32.98
CA ASN A 146 75.42 -36.21 33.09
C ASN A 146 76.46 -36.35 31.95
N LYS A 147 77.34 -35.35 31.82
CA LYS A 147 78.36 -35.32 30.76
C LYS A 147 79.31 -36.53 30.75
N ASN A 148 79.53 -37.19 31.89
CA ASN A 148 80.40 -38.36 31.97
C ASN A 148 79.70 -39.62 31.44
N GLU A 149 78.42 -39.78 31.72
CA GLU A 149 77.59 -40.86 31.19
C GLU A 149 77.38 -40.76 29.69
N ILE A 150 77.21 -39.54 29.16
CA ILE A 150 77.17 -39.29 27.71
C ILE A 150 78.47 -39.80 27.07
N LYS A 151 79.64 -39.40 27.59
CA LYS A 151 80.95 -39.86 27.08
C LYS A 151 81.12 -41.38 27.18
N LYS A 152 80.62 -42.00 28.24
CA LYS A 152 80.65 -43.46 28.39
C LYS A 152 79.83 -44.14 27.30
N THR A 153 78.62 -43.65 27.07
CA THR A 153 77.70 -44.17 26.05
C THR A 153 78.22 -43.92 24.63
N GLU A 154 78.94 -42.81 24.39
CA GLU A 154 79.64 -42.55 23.12
C GLU A 154 80.74 -43.57 22.85
N LYS A 155 81.58 -43.88 23.85
CA LYS A 155 82.61 -44.92 23.71
C LYS A 155 82.03 -46.30 23.47
N GLU A 156 80.91 -46.61 24.14
CA GLU A 156 80.18 -47.85 23.94
C GLU A 156 79.63 -47.96 22.51
N LEU A 157 79.05 -46.87 22.00
CA LEU A 157 78.59 -46.79 20.61
C LEU A 157 79.75 -46.91 19.61
N GLU A 158 80.88 -46.25 19.83
CA GLU A 158 82.08 -46.36 18.98
C GLU A 158 82.59 -47.81 18.91
N THR A 159 82.71 -48.46 20.07
CA THR A 159 83.12 -49.88 20.17
C THR A 159 82.15 -50.80 19.42
N LEU A 160 80.84 -50.55 19.54
CA LEU A 160 79.82 -51.34 18.84
C LEU A 160 79.81 -51.10 17.34
N LEU A 161 80.05 -49.87 16.87
CA LEU A 161 80.16 -49.55 15.45
C LEU A 161 81.41 -50.19 14.82
N GLU A 162 82.54 -50.16 15.51
CA GLU A 162 83.77 -50.84 15.07
C GLU A 162 83.55 -52.35 14.91
N ASN A 163 82.93 -52.98 15.91
CA ASN A 163 82.62 -54.40 15.87
C ASN A 163 81.61 -54.74 14.77
N TYR A 164 80.57 -53.93 14.59
CA TYR A 164 79.56 -54.12 13.54
C TYR A 164 80.15 -54.00 12.13
N ASN A 165 81.03 -53.02 11.90
CA ASN A 165 81.72 -52.83 10.61
C ASN A 165 82.70 -53.98 10.32
N GLN A 166 83.43 -54.48 11.32
CA GLN A 166 84.31 -55.65 11.19
C GLN A 166 83.53 -56.94 10.89
N GLN A 167 82.34 -57.08 11.47
CA GLN A 167 81.44 -58.21 11.18
C GLN A 167 80.83 -58.15 9.77
N GLN A 168 80.44 -56.97 9.28
CA GLN A 168 79.99 -56.81 7.89
C GLN A 168 81.10 -57.16 6.88
N ALA A 169 82.36 -56.88 7.20
CA ALA A 169 83.49 -57.16 6.32
C ALA A 169 83.94 -58.63 6.29
N SER A 170 83.57 -59.46 7.28
CA SER A 170 84.14 -60.81 7.48
C SER A 170 83.22 -62.00 7.18
N LEU A 171 81.94 -61.79 6.82
CA LEU A 171 80.96 -62.86 6.49
C LEU A 171 80.81 -63.99 7.56
N GLN A 172 81.33 -63.82 8.78
CA GLN A 172 81.22 -64.80 9.86
C GLN A 172 80.10 -64.43 10.83
N GLN A 173 79.05 -65.26 10.86
CA GLN A 173 77.79 -65.07 11.61
C GLN A 173 77.86 -65.33 13.13
N ASN A 174 79.01 -65.28 13.76
CA ASN A 174 79.12 -65.61 15.19
C ASN A 174 79.25 -64.35 16.07
N GLY A 175 78.08 -63.80 16.41
CA GLY A 175 77.88 -62.73 17.39
C GLY A 175 77.04 -61.58 16.85
N LEU A 176 75.72 -61.78 16.66
CA LEU A 176 74.82 -60.77 16.09
C LEU A 176 74.82 -59.47 16.93
N ILE A 177 75.64 -58.48 16.56
CA ILE A 177 75.34 -57.09 16.88
C ILE A 177 74.17 -56.70 15.97
N ASN A 178 72.99 -56.58 16.56
CA ASN A 178 71.79 -56.19 15.83
C ASN A 178 71.82 -54.67 15.62
N ILE A 179 71.54 -54.20 14.41
CA ILE A 179 71.37 -52.77 14.09
C ILE A 179 70.40 -52.07 15.05
N ASP A 180 69.42 -52.79 15.58
CA ASP A 180 68.47 -52.28 16.59
C ASP A 180 69.17 -51.88 17.92
N GLN A 181 70.29 -52.53 18.30
CA GLN A 181 71.08 -52.16 19.49
C GLN A 181 71.85 -50.85 19.26
N ILE A 182 72.37 -50.66 18.04
CA ILE A 182 73.03 -49.42 17.63
C ILE A 182 72.01 -48.28 17.62
N ASP A 183 70.83 -48.51 17.05
CA ASP A 183 69.73 -47.53 17.05
C ASP A 183 69.24 -47.19 18.47
N ALA A 184 69.19 -48.19 19.38
CA ALA A 184 68.87 -47.95 20.79
C ALA A 184 69.89 -47.03 21.47
N LEU A 185 71.19 -47.21 21.20
CA LEU A 185 72.24 -46.33 21.71
C LEU A 185 72.18 -44.93 21.09
N TYR A 186 71.92 -44.81 19.79
CA TYR A 186 71.71 -43.51 19.15
C TYR A 186 70.52 -42.76 19.76
N LYS A 187 69.39 -43.45 20.03
CA LYS A 187 68.25 -42.85 20.73
C LYS A 187 68.59 -42.44 22.15
N SER A 188 69.29 -43.29 22.90
CA SER A 188 69.73 -42.99 24.26
C SER A 188 70.63 -41.77 24.31
N LEU A 189 71.62 -41.69 23.42
CA LEU A 189 72.51 -40.53 23.27
C LEU A 189 71.75 -39.28 22.86
N ALA A 190 70.81 -39.38 21.92
CA ALA A 190 70.00 -38.24 21.50
C ALA A 190 69.16 -37.67 22.65
N LYS A 191 68.48 -38.53 23.42
CA LYS A 191 67.74 -38.14 24.63
C LYS A 191 68.66 -37.54 25.69
N SER A 192 69.85 -38.10 25.85
CA SER A 192 70.84 -37.62 26.82
C SER A 192 71.37 -36.24 26.44
N TYR A 193 71.68 -36.01 25.16
CA TYR A 193 72.09 -34.72 24.63
C TYR A 193 70.99 -33.66 24.74
N LEU A 194 69.74 -34.05 24.47
CA LEU A 194 68.58 -33.19 24.66
C LEU A 194 68.44 -32.77 26.15
N SER A 195 68.63 -33.71 27.08
CA SER A 195 68.48 -33.49 28.52
C SER A 195 69.54 -32.54 29.09
N VAL A 196 70.72 -32.44 28.47
CA VAL A 196 71.77 -31.47 28.82
C VAL A 196 71.70 -30.17 28.00
N GLY A 197 70.66 -29.99 27.18
CA GLY A 197 70.40 -28.78 26.39
C GLY A 197 71.16 -28.68 25.05
N ASP A 198 71.84 -29.74 24.61
CA ASP A 198 72.57 -29.77 23.32
C ASP A 198 71.69 -30.36 22.20
N ILE A 199 70.71 -29.57 21.76
CA ILE A 199 69.74 -29.98 20.75
C ILE A 199 70.39 -30.35 19.42
N TYR A 200 71.45 -29.64 18.99
CA TYR A 200 72.07 -29.90 17.69
C TYR A 200 72.73 -31.30 17.66
N LYS A 201 73.41 -31.70 18.74
CA LYS A 201 73.92 -33.07 18.85
C LYS A 201 72.79 -34.09 18.98
N ALA A 202 71.72 -33.79 19.71
CA ALA A 202 70.57 -34.69 19.80
C ALA A 202 69.97 -34.98 18.41
N LEU A 203 69.79 -33.93 17.61
CA LEU A 203 69.31 -34.03 16.22
C LEU A 203 70.32 -34.70 15.29
N GLU A 204 71.62 -34.51 15.50
CA GLU A 204 72.66 -35.23 14.74
C GLU A 204 72.58 -36.74 15.00
N LYS A 205 72.41 -37.16 16.26
CA LYS A 205 72.31 -38.58 16.62
C LYS A 205 71.02 -39.22 16.12
N SER A 206 69.89 -38.51 16.13
CA SER A 206 68.64 -39.05 15.56
C SER A 206 68.72 -39.28 14.05
N LEU A 207 69.53 -38.50 13.32
CA LEU A 207 69.78 -38.71 11.90
C LEU A 207 70.65 -39.94 11.58
N LYS A 208 71.16 -40.67 12.59
CA LYS A 208 71.95 -41.89 12.39
C LYS A 208 71.14 -43.18 12.50
N LEU A 209 69.84 -43.09 12.80
CA LEU A 209 68.97 -44.26 12.91
C LEU A 209 68.82 -44.98 11.56
N SER A 210 68.76 -46.31 11.62
CA SER A 210 68.80 -47.16 10.42
C SER A 210 67.51 -47.13 9.59
N LYS A 211 66.34 -46.94 10.24
CA LYS A 211 65.03 -46.90 9.57
C LYS A 211 64.61 -45.44 9.33
N GLN A 212 64.38 -45.09 8.06
CA GLN A 212 64.06 -43.73 7.65
C GLN A 212 62.79 -43.15 8.31
N GLU A 213 61.72 -43.94 8.45
CA GLU A 213 60.48 -43.48 9.08
C GLU A 213 60.69 -43.15 10.56
N GLU A 214 61.41 -44.02 11.26
CA GLU A 214 61.74 -43.87 12.67
C GLU A 214 62.72 -42.72 12.92
N GLN A 215 63.73 -42.60 12.06
CA GLN A 215 64.67 -41.47 12.02
C GLN A 215 63.90 -40.14 11.94
N ILE A 216 62.95 -40.05 11.03
CA ILE A 216 62.14 -38.85 10.79
C ILE A 216 61.22 -38.56 11.99
N GLN A 217 60.47 -39.56 12.47
CA GLN A 217 59.56 -39.37 13.60
C GLN A 217 60.32 -38.95 14.86
N PHE A 218 61.38 -39.69 15.21
CA PHE A 218 62.19 -39.41 16.39
C PHE A 218 62.88 -38.05 16.30
N TYR A 219 63.34 -37.63 15.11
CA TYR A 219 63.91 -36.30 14.90
C TYR A 219 62.91 -35.18 15.24
N TYR A 220 61.66 -35.27 14.77
CA TYR A 220 60.64 -34.26 15.06
C TYR A 220 60.13 -34.33 16.49
N ASP A 221 60.03 -35.51 17.07
CA ASP A 221 59.70 -35.67 18.47
C ASP A 221 60.73 -34.96 19.37
N LEU A 222 62.03 -35.09 19.08
CA LEU A 222 63.08 -34.36 19.82
C LEU A 222 62.91 -32.83 19.70
N ILE A 223 62.60 -32.31 18.51
CA ILE A 223 62.31 -30.87 18.31
C ILE A 223 61.11 -30.46 19.17
N ARG A 224 60.03 -31.26 19.13
CA ARG A 224 58.81 -31.01 19.88
C ARG A 224 59.05 -31.02 21.39
N VAL A 225 59.82 -31.97 21.92
CA VAL A 225 60.20 -32.02 23.33
C VAL A 225 61.05 -30.79 23.71
N TYR A 226 62.00 -30.41 22.85
CA TYR A 226 62.87 -29.27 23.09
C TYR A 226 62.11 -27.94 23.19
N ALA A 227 60.98 -27.82 22.49
CA ALA A 227 60.10 -26.65 22.58
C ALA A 227 59.80 -26.30 24.03
N PHE A 228 59.42 -27.30 24.85
CA PHE A 228 59.05 -27.13 26.25
C PHE A 228 60.17 -26.61 27.16
N THR A 229 61.42 -26.67 26.70
CA THR A 229 62.57 -26.09 27.41
C THR A 229 63.04 -24.77 26.79
N ASN A 230 62.97 -24.62 25.46
CA ASN A 230 63.42 -23.43 24.75
C ASN A 230 62.63 -23.23 23.45
N LEU A 231 61.46 -22.59 23.56
CA LEU A 231 60.57 -22.34 22.42
C LEU A 231 61.23 -21.48 21.34
N GLY A 232 61.96 -20.44 21.73
CA GLY A 232 62.59 -19.50 20.79
C GLY A 232 63.60 -20.18 19.88
N GLN A 233 64.53 -20.95 20.46
CA GLN A 233 65.51 -21.71 19.66
C GLN A 233 64.84 -22.83 18.85
N THR A 234 63.79 -23.46 19.40
CA THR A 234 63.04 -24.49 18.68
C THR A 234 62.38 -23.93 17.41
N ILE A 235 61.78 -22.74 17.49
CA ILE A 235 61.20 -22.06 16.33
C ILE A 235 62.26 -21.78 15.26
N GLU A 236 63.46 -21.33 15.65
CA GLU A 236 64.57 -21.12 14.69
C GLU A 236 65.02 -22.43 14.02
N ILE A 237 65.07 -23.53 14.75
CA ILE A 237 65.35 -24.86 14.18
C ILE A 237 64.25 -25.24 13.17
N ILE A 238 62.99 -25.06 13.53
CA ILE A 238 61.85 -25.39 12.66
C ILE A 238 61.89 -24.55 11.38
N LYS A 239 62.17 -23.24 11.45
CA LYS A 239 62.29 -22.37 10.27
C LYS A 239 63.31 -22.90 9.25
N ASN A 240 64.40 -23.50 9.72
CA ASN A 240 65.47 -24.04 8.88
C ASN A 240 65.15 -25.39 8.23
N LEU A 241 64.03 -26.04 8.58
CA LEU A 241 63.59 -27.28 7.93
C LEU A 241 63.12 -26.98 6.49
N LYS A 242 63.49 -27.87 5.55
CA LYS A 242 63.16 -27.70 4.12
C LYS A 242 61.69 -28.00 3.78
N ASP A 243 61.07 -28.94 4.47
CA ASP A 243 59.70 -29.40 4.18
C ASP A 243 58.66 -28.55 4.93
N GLN A 244 57.88 -27.75 4.19
CA GLN A 244 56.83 -26.89 4.72
C GLN A 244 55.73 -27.65 5.48
N ASN A 245 55.25 -28.77 4.94
CA ASN A 245 54.17 -29.54 5.57
C ASN A 245 54.63 -30.10 6.92
N ARG A 246 55.88 -30.54 7.01
CA ARG A 246 56.45 -31.05 8.26
C ARG A 246 56.69 -29.92 9.27
N ARG A 247 57.18 -28.75 8.83
CA ARG A 247 57.27 -27.56 9.68
C ARG A 247 55.92 -27.23 10.33
N ASP A 248 54.90 -27.14 9.50
CA ASP A 248 53.54 -26.78 9.91
C ASP A 248 52.92 -27.80 10.87
N ARG A 249 53.15 -29.10 10.63
CA ARG A 249 52.71 -30.17 11.55
C ARG A 249 53.38 -30.09 12.91
N VAL A 250 54.71 -29.94 12.94
CA VAL A 250 55.46 -29.84 14.20
C VAL A 250 55.01 -28.60 14.99
N LEU A 251 54.77 -27.46 14.32
CA LEU A 251 54.21 -26.27 14.96
C LEU A 251 52.81 -26.52 15.54
N ALA A 252 51.93 -27.22 14.82
CA ALA A 252 50.61 -27.60 15.32
C ALA A 252 50.69 -28.49 16.57
N GLU A 253 51.57 -29.51 16.55
CA GLU A 253 51.79 -30.42 17.67
C GLU A 253 52.40 -29.75 18.90
N ILE A 254 53.31 -28.80 18.69
CA ILE A 254 53.84 -27.93 19.75
C ILE A 254 52.71 -27.07 20.32
N ALA A 255 51.92 -26.40 19.48
CA ALA A 255 50.81 -25.54 19.93
C ALA A 255 49.81 -26.32 20.81
N ILE A 256 49.47 -27.56 20.43
CA ILE A 256 48.61 -28.44 21.23
C ILE A 256 49.27 -28.79 22.57
N GLY A 257 50.57 -29.11 22.59
CA GLY A 257 51.30 -29.41 23.82
C GLY A 257 51.44 -28.21 24.77
N TYR A 258 51.33 -26.99 24.24
CA TYR A 258 51.46 -25.76 25.01
C TYR A 258 50.18 -25.30 25.71
N ILE A 259 49.04 -25.96 25.47
CA ILE A 259 47.74 -25.68 26.12
C ILE A 259 47.86 -25.67 27.64
N ASP A 260 48.55 -26.64 28.22
CA ASP A 260 48.65 -26.80 29.67
C ASP A 260 49.90 -26.12 30.27
N ILE A 261 50.78 -25.57 29.43
CA ILE A 261 52.09 -25.03 29.85
C ILE A 261 52.10 -23.52 29.80
N ASN A 262 51.79 -22.94 28.64
CA ASN A 262 51.73 -21.49 28.48
C ASN A 262 50.76 -21.12 27.34
N PRO A 263 49.45 -20.97 27.67
CA PRO A 263 48.41 -20.60 26.71
C PRO A 263 48.70 -19.35 25.87
N LEU A 264 49.45 -18.38 26.41
CA LEU A 264 49.72 -17.10 25.77
C LEU A 264 50.60 -17.22 24.52
N GLU A 265 51.39 -18.29 24.41
CA GLU A 265 52.28 -18.52 23.26
C GLU A 265 51.57 -19.22 22.09
N ILE A 266 50.40 -19.83 22.32
CA ILE A 266 49.71 -20.66 21.32
C ILE A 266 49.35 -19.87 20.07
N SER A 267 48.76 -18.68 20.23
CA SER A 267 48.38 -17.83 19.09
C SER A 267 49.60 -17.44 18.25
N LYS A 268 50.76 -17.21 18.89
CA LYS A 268 52.02 -16.93 18.18
C LYS A 268 52.48 -18.16 17.41
N ILE A 269 52.47 -19.34 18.03
CA ILE A 269 52.88 -20.60 17.37
C ILE A 269 51.97 -20.90 16.17
N ILE A 270 50.65 -20.79 16.34
CA ILE A 270 49.66 -21.01 15.28
C ILE A 270 49.84 -20.04 14.11
N SER A 271 50.23 -18.79 14.38
CA SER A 271 50.48 -17.79 13.34
C SER A 271 51.68 -18.13 12.44
N LEU A 272 52.58 -19.00 12.89
CA LEU A 272 53.74 -19.47 12.11
C LEU A 272 53.39 -20.60 11.12
N ILE A 273 52.19 -21.17 11.21
CA ILE A 273 51.73 -22.23 10.31
C ILE A 273 51.27 -21.59 9.00
N ASN A 274 51.98 -21.88 7.90
CA ASN A 274 51.68 -21.27 6.61
C ASN A 274 50.56 -21.99 5.86
N THR A 275 50.44 -23.31 6.02
CA THR A 275 49.41 -24.10 5.35
C THR A 275 48.06 -23.88 6.04
N THR A 276 47.16 -23.12 5.40
CA THR A 276 45.85 -22.73 5.95
C THR A 276 45.04 -23.92 6.46
N SER A 277 44.96 -25.02 5.70
CA SER A 277 44.19 -26.20 6.12
C SER A 277 44.74 -26.87 7.37
N LEU A 278 46.07 -26.92 7.53
CA LEU A 278 46.71 -27.43 8.74
C LEU A 278 46.53 -26.47 9.91
N ARG A 279 46.63 -25.16 9.66
CA ARG A 279 46.41 -24.12 10.67
C ARG A 279 44.98 -24.17 11.22
N ASP A 280 43.99 -24.19 10.34
CA ASP A 280 42.57 -24.23 10.72
C ASP A 280 42.26 -25.55 11.46
N GLN A 281 42.83 -26.67 11.03
CA GLN A 281 42.69 -27.95 11.74
C GLN A 281 43.33 -27.91 13.13
N ALA A 282 44.54 -27.36 13.26
CA ALA A 282 45.20 -27.19 14.56
C ALA A 282 44.39 -26.30 15.51
N ILE A 283 43.80 -25.22 15.00
CA ILE A 283 42.88 -24.37 15.76
C ILE A 283 41.68 -25.17 16.24
N ILE A 284 41.04 -25.99 15.39
CA ILE A 284 39.92 -26.84 15.78
C ILE A 284 40.32 -27.81 16.88
N ASP A 285 41.48 -28.46 16.75
CA ASP A 285 41.99 -29.41 17.73
C ASP A 285 42.24 -28.73 19.09
N ILE A 286 42.81 -27.53 19.09
CA ILE A 286 43.06 -26.74 20.31
C ILE A 286 41.74 -26.25 20.92
N VAL A 287 40.85 -25.66 20.12
CA VAL A 287 39.53 -25.19 20.57
C VAL A 287 38.74 -26.34 21.20
N SER A 288 38.78 -27.52 20.60
CA SER A 288 38.12 -28.74 21.10
C SER A 288 38.68 -29.22 22.46
N LYS A 289 39.93 -28.90 22.79
CA LYS A 289 40.53 -29.20 24.09
C LYS A 289 40.31 -28.09 25.13
N CYS A 290 40.22 -26.84 24.68
CA CYS A 290 40.22 -25.66 25.54
C CYS A 290 38.84 -25.10 25.88
N TYR A 291 37.77 -25.49 25.16
CA TYR A 291 36.48 -24.79 25.23
C TYR A 291 35.83 -24.75 26.62
N THR A 292 36.15 -25.69 27.53
CA THR A 292 35.59 -25.74 28.89
C THR A 292 36.32 -24.83 29.88
N ASN A 293 37.65 -24.78 29.79
CA ASN A 293 38.51 -24.21 30.83
C ASN A 293 39.28 -22.96 30.39
N GLN A 294 39.42 -22.73 29.09
CA GLN A 294 40.20 -21.62 28.50
C GLN A 294 39.41 -20.97 27.34
N PHE A 295 38.21 -20.48 27.64
CA PHE A 295 37.29 -19.94 26.63
C PHE A 295 37.87 -18.75 25.84
N ASP A 296 38.54 -17.80 26.50
CA ASP A 296 39.09 -16.62 25.82
C ASP A 296 40.15 -17.00 24.77
N LEU A 297 40.97 -18.01 25.09
CA LEU A 297 41.92 -18.59 24.14
C LEU A 297 41.18 -19.22 22.96
N ALA A 298 40.17 -20.05 23.23
CA ALA A 298 39.41 -20.73 22.19
C ALA A 298 38.70 -19.73 21.26
N LEU A 299 38.10 -18.67 21.81
CA LEU A 299 37.50 -17.58 21.05
C LEU A 299 38.56 -16.87 20.19
N THR A 300 39.68 -16.46 20.79
CA THR A 300 40.78 -15.79 20.08
C THR A 300 41.29 -16.62 18.90
N LEU A 301 41.53 -17.92 19.11
CA LEU A 301 42.02 -18.81 18.06
C LEU A 301 40.96 -19.02 16.97
N SER A 302 39.68 -19.12 17.32
CA SER A 302 38.61 -19.22 16.32
C SER A 302 38.58 -18.03 15.36
N HIS A 303 39.00 -16.84 15.80
CA HIS A 303 39.11 -15.67 14.93
C HIS A 303 40.21 -15.78 13.87
N MET A 304 41.23 -16.64 14.08
CA MET A 304 42.33 -16.88 13.15
C MET A 304 41.96 -17.83 12.00
N ILE A 305 40.80 -18.51 12.07
CA ILE A 305 40.30 -19.37 10.99
C ILE A 305 39.96 -18.50 9.78
N THR A 306 40.46 -18.91 8.61
CA THR A 306 40.32 -18.12 7.37
C THR A 306 39.03 -18.43 6.63
N GLU A 307 38.59 -19.70 6.61
CA GLU A 307 37.35 -20.10 5.97
C GLU A 307 36.15 -19.71 6.86
N GLU A 308 35.29 -18.82 6.36
CA GLU A 308 34.26 -18.18 7.17
C GLU A 308 33.16 -19.15 7.63
N LEU A 309 32.77 -20.13 6.82
CA LEU A 309 31.76 -21.10 7.21
C LEU A 309 32.28 -22.03 8.31
N LEU A 310 33.53 -22.46 8.23
CA LEU A 310 34.21 -23.23 9.26
C LEU A 310 34.36 -22.42 10.55
N LYS A 311 34.72 -21.15 10.45
CA LYS A 311 34.77 -20.22 11.58
C LYS A 311 33.42 -20.12 12.28
N ILE A 312 32.33 -19.93 11.54
CA ILE A 312 30.96 -19.91 12.09
C ILE A 312 30.63 -21.24 12.78
N LYS A 313 30.98 -22.39 12.17
CA LYS A 313 30.77 -23.72 12.79
C LYS A 313 31.50 -23.86 14.12
N VAL A 314 32.75 -23.41 14.20
CA VAL A 314 33.55 -23.42 15.44
C VAL A 314 32.91 -22.52 16.50
N LEU A 315 32.48 -21.31 16.12
CA LEU A 315 31.77 -20.40 17.02
C LEU A 315 30.44 -20.98 17.54
N PHE A 316 29.67 -21.68 16.71
CA PHE A 316 28.47 -22.40 17.17
C PHE A 316 28.78 -23.56 18.13
N ASN A 317 29.91 -24.24 17.97
CA ASN A 317 30.37 -25.23 18.95
C ASN A 317 30.72 -24.58 20.30
N LEU A 318 31.35 -23.41 20.29
CA LEU A 318 31.58 -22.64 21.53
C LEU A 318 30.26 -22.24 22.19
N ILE A 319 29.29 -21.75 21.41
CA ILE A 319 27.94 -21.43 21.93
C ILE A 319 27.29 -22.65 22.58
N LYS A 320 27.41 -23.84 21.96
CA LYS A 320 26.85 -25.08 22.50
C LYS A 320 27.37 -25.41 23.89
N GLU A 321 28.64 -25.15 24.15
CA GLU A 321 29.29 -25.41 25.43
C GLU A 321 28.99 -24.32 26.47
N LEU A 322 28.94 -23.05 26.04
CA LEU A 322 28.45 -21.96 26.88
C LEU A 322 26.99 -22.14 27.31
N ASN A 323 26.14 -22.69 26.43
CA ASN A 323 24.74 -22.94 26.73
C ASN A 323 24.58 -23.96 27.88
N LYS A 324 25.43 -25.00 27.93
CA LYS A 324 25.45 -25.97 29.05
C LYS A 324 25.74 -25.30 30.39
N SER A 325 26.52 -24.22 30.37
CA SER A 325 26.86 -23.42 31.56
C SER A 325 26.03 -22.14 31.72
N LYS A 326 24.97 -21.97 30.90
CA LYS A 326 24.02 -20.84 30.91
C LYS A 326 24.66 -19.44 30.83
N ARG A 327 25.75 -19.29 30.07
CA ARG A 327 26.49 -18.03 29.95
C ARG A 327 25.95 -17.14 28.82
N ASN A 328 24.73 -16.62 28.98
CA ASN A 328 23.97 -15.94 27.92
C ASN A 328 24.67 -14.70 27.33
N GLU A 329 25.33 -13.87 28.14
CA GLU A 329 26.02 -12.67 27.64
C GLU A 329 27.16 -13.03 26.67
N GLN A 330 27.95 -14.06 27.00
CA GLN A 330 29.03 -14.55 26.13
C GLN A 330 28.47 -15.18 24.85
N ILE A 331 27.33 -15.86 24.93
CA ILE A 331 26.63 -16.37 23.75
C ILE A 331 26.23 -15.21 22.84
N LEU A 332 25.64 -14.14 23.39
CA LEU A 332 25.20 -12.98 22.61
C LEU A 332 26.38 -12.27 21.92
N GLN A 333 27.54 -12.20 22.57
CA GLN A 333 28.78 -11.67 21.97
C GLN A 333 29.24 -12.51 20.77
N ILE A 334 29.25 -13.84 20.90
CA ILE A 334 29.57 -14.73 19.76
C ILE A 334 28.53 -14.58 18.65
N ILE A 335 27.25 -14.54 18.99
CA ILE A 335 26.14 -14.39 18.02
C ILE A 335 26.28 -13.09 17.23
N THR A 336 26.63 -11.99 17.91
CA THR A 336 26.93 -10.70 17.25
C THR A 336 28.14 -10.81 16.31
N THR A 337 29.18 -11.54 16.72
CA THR A 337 30.34 -11.82 15.88
C THR A 337 29.94 -12.61 14.63
N ILE A 338 29.11 -13.64 14.77
CA ILE A 338 28.61 -14.45 13.65
C ILE A 338 27.75 -13.59 12.71
N ASP A 339 26.86 -12.76 13.25
CA ASP A 339 26.02 -11.83 12.47
C ASP A 339 26.89 -10.91 11.60
N GLN A 340 27.97 -10.34 12.18
CA GLN A 340 28.92 -9.49 11.46
C GLN A 340 29.71 -10.25 10.40
N ILE A 341 30.18 -11.46 10.69
CA ILE A 341 30.88 -12.31 9.70
C ILE A 341 29.95 -12.53 8.50
N ILE A 342 28.71 -12.94 8.74
CA ILE A 342 27.76 -13.25 7.67
C ILE A 342 27.40 -12.00 6.85
N LYS A 343 27.14 -10.86 7.50
CA LYS A 343 26.75 -9.61 6.83
C LYS A 343 27.87 -8.99 6.00
N ASN A 344 29.12 -9.12 6.44
CA ASN A 344 30.27 -8.53 5.78
C ASN A 344 30.99 -9.50 4.83
N SER A 345 30.52 -10.74 4.76
CA SER A 345 31.14 -11.79 3.95
C SER A 345 31.01 -11.50 2.46
N THR A 346 32.11 -11.74 1.73
CA THR A 346 32.11 -11.86 0.27
C THR A 346 32.20 -13.33 -0.19
N GLN A 347 32.38 -14.27 0.74
CA GLN A 347 32.58 -15.71 0.47
C GLN A 347 31.28 -16.51 0.66
N LEU A 348 30.36 -16.04 1.50
CA LEU A 348 29.12 -16.70 1.86
C LEU A 348 27.96 -16.16 1.02
N SER A 349 27.33 -17.05 0.24
CA SER A 349 26.09 -16.72 -0.46
C SER A 349 24.89 -17.23 0.34
N LEU A 350 24.05 -16.30 0.81
CA LEU A 350 22.83 -16.65 1.54
C LEU A 350 21.70 -17.16 0.64
N THR A 351 21.67 -16.72 -0.62
CA THR A 351 20.61 -17.05 -1.58
C THR A 351 20.89 -18.33 -2.37
N GLU A 352 22.09 -18.91 -2.23
CA GLU A 352 22.48 -20.14 -2.94
C GLU A 352 21.48 -21.28 -2.68
N ASN A 353 21.17 -22.04 -3.73
CA ASN A 353 20.19 -23.14 -3.70
C ASN A 353 18.83 -22.72 -3.12
N GLN A 354 18.35 -21.53 -3.47
CA GLN A 354 17.07 -20.99 -2.98
C GLN A 354 17.00 -20.98 -1.45
N PHE A 355 18.04 -20.47 -0.80
CA PHE A 355 18.20 -20.43 0.66
C PHE A 355 18.36 -21.80 1.34
N ASN A 356 18.54 -22.89 0.58
CA ASN A 356 18.83 -24.21 1.13
C ASN A 356 20.35 -24.45 1.23
N ASN A 357 21.02 -23.61 2.02
CA ASN A 357 22.46 -23.70 2.26
C ASN A 357 22.78 -23.50 3.76
N GLN A 358 24.00 -23.88 4.15
CA GLN A 358 24.41 -23.84 5.56
C GLN A 358 24.57 -22.41 6.09
N ALA A 359 25.05 -21.48 5.27
CA ALA A 359 25.23 -20.09 5.67
C ALA A 359 23.90 -19.44 6.06
N TYR A 360 22.86 -19.63 5.22
CA TYR A 360 21.51 -19.16 5.52
C TYR A 360 20.92 -19.83 6.77
N SER A 361 21.11 -21.13 6.95
CA SER A 361 20.66 -21.83 8.16
C SER A 361 21.30 -21.24 9.42
N PHE A 362 22.62 -21.04 9.41
CA PHE A 362 23.32 -20.42 10.54
C PHE A 362 22.86 -18.98 10.76
N PHE A 363 22.63 -18.22 9.70
CA PHE A 363 22.17 -16.84 9.85
C PHE A 363 20.77 -16.77 10.49
N LYS A 364 19.84 -17.60 10.03
CA LYS A 364 18.51 -17.72 10.63
C LYS A 364 18.60 -18.12 12.11
N ASP A 365 19.47 -19.06 12.43
CA ASP A 365 19.71 -19.52 13.80
C ASP A 365 20.29 -18.37 14.66
N THR A 366 21.23 -17.59 14.13
CA THR A 366 21.77 -16.37 14.77
C THR A 366 20.67 -15.38 15.11
N ILE A 367 19.75 -15.09 14.19
CA ILE A 367 18.62 -14.19 14.46
C ILE A 367 17.67 -14.78 15.52
N CYS A 368 17.47 -16.11 15.56
CA CYS A 368 16.70 -16.75 16.63
C CYS A 368 17.35 -16.53 18.00
N PHE A 369 18.67 -16.66 18.09
CA PHE A 369 19.41 -16.39 19.32
C PHE A 369 19.27 -14.94 19.77
N ILE A 370 19.36 -13.97 18.85
CA ILE A 370 19.14 -12.54 19.18
C ILE A 370 17.73 -12.34 19.72
N ALA A 371 16.72 -12.94 19.08
CA ALA A 371 15.33 -12.78 19.49
C ALA A 371 15.09 -13.32 20.92
N GLU A 372 15.72 -14.44 21.27
CA GLU A 372 15.53 -15.15 22.56
C GLU A 372 16.41 -14.65 23.70
N LEU A 373 17.66 -14.25 23.41
CA LEU A 373 18.61 -13.83 24.44
C LEU A 373 18.61 -12.32 24.68
N ASP A 374 18.23 -11.52 23.67
CA ASP A 374 18.06 -10.07 23.78
C ASP A 374 16.57 -9.71 23.74
N CYS A 375 15.99 -9.52 22.55
CA CYS A 375 14.55 -9.36 22.36
C CYS A 375 14.11 -9.48 20.89
N PRO A 376 12.82 -9.72 20.60
CA PRO A 376 12.30 -9.74 19.23
C PRO A 376 12.52 -8.43 18.46
N GLU A 377 12.54 -7.28 19.13
CA GLU A 377 12.80 -5.99 18.49
C GLU A 377 14.24 -5.90 17.96
N SER A 378 15.23 -6.36 18.73
CA SER A 378 16.61 -6.45 18.28
C SER A 378 16.78 -7.40 17.10
N ALA A 379 16.05 -8.52 17.09
CA ALA A 379 16.04 -9.45 15.97
C ALA A 379 15.42 -8.83 14.70
N ASP A 380 14.30 -8.10 14.82
CA ASP A 380 13.71 -7.35 13.71
C ASP A 380 14.66 -6.27 13.18
N LYS A 381 15.36 -5.53 14.06
CA LYS A 381 16.40 -4.57 13.66
C LYS A 381 17.54 -5.26 12.92
N ALA A 382 17.99 -6.42 13.40
CA ALA A 382 19.03 -7.22 12.74
C ALA A 382 18.58 -7.66 11.34
N ILE A 383 17.33 -8.11 11.17
CA ILE A 383 16.75 -8.43 9.84
C ILE A 383 16.68 -7.16 8.96
N LYS A 384 16.19 -6.04 9.50
CA LYS A 384 16.05 -4.78 8.75
C LYS A 384 17.37 -4.16 8.30
N SER A 385 18.46 -4.45 8.99
CA SER A 385 19.80 -3.99 8.60
C SER A 385 20.39 -4.73 7.40
N ILE A 386 19.75 -5.80 6.92
CA ILE A 386 20.22 -6.59 5.78
C ILE A 386 19.98 -5.81 4.48
N GLN A 387 21.04 -5.60 3.70
CA GLN A 387 20.97 -4.88 2.43
C GLN A 387 20.21 -5.65 1.34
N ASN A 388 20.35 -6.97 1.31
CA ASN A 388 19.68 -7.81 0.32
C ASN A 388 18.20 -8.01 0.68
N LYS A 389 17.31 -7.41 -0.12
CA LYS A 389 15.86 -7.43 0.12
C LYS A 389 15.24 -8.82 0.11
N GLU A 390 15.70 -9.70 -0.79
CA GLU A 390 15.21 -11.07 -0.90
C GLU A 390 15.50 -11.88 0.38
N THR A 391 16.71 -11.73 0.91
CA THR A 391 17.15 -12.36 2.16
C THR A 391 16.39 -11.81 3.36
N GLN A 392 16.16 -10.49 3.39
CA GLN A 392 15.36 -9.83 4.41
C GLN A 392 13.94 -10.40 4.44
N ASP A 393 13.24 -10.40 3.30
CA ASP A 393 11.86 -10.88 3.21
C ASP A 393 11.75 -12.36 3.55
N ARG A 394 12.75 -13.17 3.12
CA ARG A 394 12.82 -14.59 3.45
C ARG A 394 13.01 -14.82 4.95
N LEU A 395 13.90 -14.09 5.63
CA LEU A 395 14.07 -14.20 7.08
C LEU A 395 12.83 -13.75 7.85
N SER A 396 12.21 -12.63 7.46
CA SER A 396 10.98 -12.16 8.07
C SER A 396 9.86 -13.20 7.97
N LYS A 397 9.79 -13.93 6.85
CA LYS A 397 8.83 -15.03 6.66
C LYS A 397 9.18 -16.25 7.50
N ASP A 398 10.41 -16.73 7.43
CA ASP A 398 10.83 -17.97 8.13
C ASP A 398 10.84 -17.80 9.65
N LEU A 399 10.96 -16.57 10.15
CA LEU A 399 10.96 -16.23 11.57
C LEU A 399 9.67 -15.53 12.01
N PHE A 400 8.62 -15.55 11.19
CA PHE A 400 7.40 -14.79 11.47
C PHE A 400 6.80 -15.15 12.83
N ASP A 401 6.56 -16.43 13.08
CA ASP A 401 5.94 -16.87 14.33
C ASP A 401 6.81 -16.60 15.57
N LEU A 402 8.12 -16.38 15.37
CA LEU A 402 9.06 -16.08 16.45
C LEU A 402 9.08 -14.59 16.79
N ILE A 403 9.09 -13.72 15.78
CA ILE A 403 9.34 -12.27 15.94
C ILE A 403 8.04 -11.46 15.83
N TYR A 404 7.08 -11.90 15.03
CA TYR A 404 5.89 -11.13 14.69
C TYR A 404 4.58 -11.81 15.13
N GLU A 405 3.54 -11.01 15.20
CA GLU A 405 2.16 -11.45 15.37
C GLU A 405 1.20 -10.56 14.59
N MET A 406 0.06 -11.12 14.21
CA MET A 406 -1.03 -10.35 13.61
C MET A 406 -1.96 -9.91 14.74
N VAL A 407 -2.19 -8.61 14.86
CA VAL A 407 -3.15 -8.05 15.80
C VAL A 407 -4.25 -7.29 15.07
N ASP A 408 -5.45 -7.37 15.62
CA ASP A 408 -6.60 -6.61 15.15
C ASP A 408 -6.51 -5.18 15.69
N GLU A 409 -6.30 -4.20 14.81
CA GLU A 409 -6.35 -2.78 15.15
C GLU A 409 -7.67 -2.16 14.71
N LYS A 410 -8.30 -1.42 15.63
CA LYS A 410 -9.46 -0.59 15.31
C LYS A 410 -8.99 0.68 14.61
N LYS A 411 -9.48 0.90 13.40
CA LYS A 411 -9.26 2.13 12.62
C LYS A 411 -10.59 2.76 12.23
N THR A 412 -10.55 4.06 11.93
CA THR A 412 -11.71 4.82 11.46
C THR A 412 -11.49 5.33 10.05
N LYS A 413 -12.53 5.34 9.22
CA LYS A 413 -12.54 6.06 7.94
C LYS A 413 -13.88 6.76 7.73
N VAL A 414 -13.90 7.78 6.87
CA VAL A 414 -15.11 8.51 6.50
C VAL A 414 -15.63 7.95 5.18
N GLU A 415 -16.89 7.50 5.15
CA GLU A 415 -17.55 7.04 3.92
C GLU A 415 -18.75 7.93 3.57
N PRO A 416 -18.84 8.43 2.33
CA PRO A 416 -20.00 9.18 1.87
C PRO A 416 -21.18 8.24 1.60
N THR A 417 -22.33 8.52 2.21
CA THR A 417 -23.60 7.84 1.95
C THR A 417 -24.58 8.81 1.28
N VAL A 418 -25.13 8.46 0.12
CA VAL A 418 -26.15 9.29 -0.56
C VAL A 418 -27.40 9.38 0.31
N ILE A 419 -27.85 10.60 0.62
CA ILE A 419 -29.10 10.86 1.34
C ILE A 419 -30.21 11.26 0.37
N GLN A 420 -29.90 12.18 -0.55
CA GLN A 420 -30.88 12.77 -1.46
C GLN A 420 -30.22 13.09 -2.80
N SER A 421 -30.95 12.85 -3.88
CA SER A 421 -30.58 13.24 -5.24
C SER A 421 -31.85 13.71 -5.95
N GLN A 422 -31.85 14.94 -6.45
CA GLN A 422 -32.99 15.55 -7.14
C GLN A 422 -32.50 16.42 -8.29
N TYR A 423 -33.36 16.65 -9.28
CA TYR A 423 -33.06 17.56 -10.38
C TYR A 423 -34.26 18.42 -10.75
N TYR A 424 -33.97 19.58 -11.35
CA TYR A 424 -34.93 20.55 -11.86
C TYR A 424 -34.58 20.89 -13.30
N THR A 425 -35.61 21.00 -14.14
CA THR A 425 -35.48 21.49 -15.52
C THR A 425 -35.94 22.94 -15.57
N LEU A 426 -35.23 23.76 -16.32
CA LEU A 426 -35.46 25.19 -16.46
C LEU A 426 -35.38 25.55 -17.93
N ASN A 427 -36.26 26.43 -18.43
CA ASN A 427 -36.13 26.93 -19.80
C ASN A 427 -35.00 27.93 -19.90
N THR A 428 -34.14 27.74 -20.90
CA THR A 428 -32.93 28.52 -21.09
C THR A 428 -32.87 29.08 -22.50
N TYR A 429 -32.31 30.29 -22.62
CA TYR A 429 -32.09 30.91 -23.92
C TYR A 429 -30.85 31.81 -23.89
N VAL A 430 -29.94 31.58 -24.83
CA VAL A 430 -28.64 32.26 -24.96
C VAL A 430 -28.45 32.87 -26.34
N SER A 431 -29.16 32.38 -27.36
CA SER A 431 -29.08 32.92 -28.71
C SER A 431 -29.73 34.30 -28.82
N GLN A 432 -29.25 35.13 -29.75
CA GLN A 432 -29.98 36.32 -30.25
C GLN A 432 -30.62 37.19 -29.13
N LEU A 433 -29.86 37.50 -28.08
CA LEU A 433 -30.34 38.31 -26.97
C LEU A 433 -30.62 39.75 -27.44
N SER A 434 -31.89 40.15 -27.35
CA SER A 434 -32.35 41.51 -27.64
C SER A 434 -32.79 42.21 -26.35
N ASN A 435 -32.89 43.54 -26.38
CA ASN A 435 -33.43 44.29 -25.25
C ASN A 435 -34.87 43.87 -24.94
N GLU A 436 -35.68 43.61 -25.97
CA GLU A 436 -37.06 43.17 -25.77
C GLU A 436 -37.14 41.77 -25.17
N LEU A 437 -36.22 40.87 -25.53
CA LEU A 437 -36.12 39.56 -24.87
C LEU A 437 -35.71 39.69 -23.40
N GLN A 438 -34.78 40.59 -23.09
CA GLN A 438 -34.39 40.84 -21.70
C GLN A 438 -35.58 41.35 -20.88
N GLN A 439 -36.35 42.30 -21.42
CA GLN A 439 -37.58 42.78 -20.78
C GLN A 439 -38.64 41.66 -20.66
N PHE A 440 -38.83 40.86 -21.72
CA PHE A 440 -39.69 39.69 -21.68
C PHE A 440 -39.35 38.76 -20.50
N ALA A 441 -38.08 38.41 -20.32
CA ALA A 441 -37.65 37.57 -19.22
C ALA A 441 -37.76 38.29 -17.85
N LEU A 442 -37.39 39.57 -17.74
CA LEU A 442 -37.50 40.35 -16.50
C LEU A 442 -38.95 40.46 -15.99
N LEU A 443 -39.91 40.54 -16.90
CA LEU A 443 -41.34 40.60 -16.56
C LEU A 443 -41.89 39.23 -16.11
N GLY A 444 -41.14 38.14 -16.26
CA GLY A 444 -41.63 36.79 -15.96
C GLY A 444 -42.05 35.99 -17.20
N GLY A 445 -41.74 36.49 -18.39
CA GLY A 445 -42.05 35.81 -19.64
C GLY A 445 -41.32 34.48 -19.79
N ASN A 446 -41.98 33.52 -20.42
CA ASN A 446 -41.45 32.17 -20.65
C ASN A 446 -41.98 31.56 -21.96
N ALA A 447 -41.25 30.60 -22.52
CA ALA A 447 -41.65 29.87 -23.72
C ALA A 447 -41.20 28.41 -23.63
N SER A 448 -41.97 27.50 -24.22
CA SER A 448 -41.68 26.07 -24.17
C SER A 448 -40.34 25.70 -24.80
N SER A 449 -39.68 24.68 -24.23
CA SER A 449 -38.32 24.29 -24.65
C SER A 449 -38.22 23.92 -26.13
N ASN A 450 -39.24 23.30 -26.72
CA ASN A 450 -39.30 23.03 -28.16
C ASN A 450 -39.28 24.32 -29.01
N ALA A 451 -39.98 25.37 -28.60
CA ALA A 451 -39.97 26.66 -29.30
C ALA A 451 -38.57 27.30 -29.24
N LEU A 452 -37.94 27.24 -28.06
CA LEU A 452 -36.58 27.73 -27.84
C LEU A 452 -35.54 26.95 -28.68
N LEU A 453 -35.73 25.63 -28.84
CA LEU A 453 -34.91 24.74 -29.68
C LEU A 453 -35.24 24.81 -31.18
N ARG A 454 -36.29 25.57 -31.56
CA ARG A 454 -36.81 25.66 -32.94
C ARG A 454 -37.37 24.33 -33.48
N GLU A 455 -37.94 23.52 -32.59
CA GLU A 455 -38.65 22.28 -32.89
C GLU A 455 -40.15 22.53 -32.99
N PHE A 456 -40.65 22.72 -34.21
CA PHE A 456 -42.04 23.14 -34.48
C PHE A 456 -43.01 21.99 -34.75
N ASP A 457 -42.72 20.79 -34.23
CA ASP A 457 -43.58 19.60 -34.41
C ASP A 457 -44.77 19.57 -33.42
N PHE A 458 -45.57 20.63 -33.39
CA PHE A 458 -46.76 20.74 -32.55
C PHE A 458 -47.95 21.31 -33.33
N ASN A 459 -49.17 20.93 -32.93
CA ASN A 459 -50.42 21.41 -33.54
C ASN A 459 -51.21 22.35 -32.62
N ILE A 460 -50.73 22.55 -31.39
CA ILE A 460 -51.38 23.35 -30.34
C ILE A 460 -50.35 24.31 -29.77
N LEU A 461 -50.68 25.60 -29.76
CA LEU A 461 -49.89 26.66 -29.14
C LEU A 461 -50.76 27.42 -28.12
N PHE A 462 -50.32 27.44 -26.86
CA PHE A 462 -50.92 28.28 -25.83
C PHE A 462 -50.22 29.63 -25.76
N LEU A 463 -50.98 30.71 -25.84
CA LEU A 463 -50.50 32.07 -25.62
C LEU A 463 -51.21 32.63 -24.39
N SER A 464 -50.48 32.96 -23.35
CA SER A 464 -51.03 33.67 -22.19
C SER A 464 -50.41 35.06 -22.12
N LEU A 465 -51.20 36.07 -22.47
CA LEU A 465 -50.77 37.48 -22.50
C LEU A 465 -51.35 38.31 -21.34
N PHE A 466 -52.06 37.67 -20.41
CA PHE A 466 -52.80 38.34 -19.34
C PHE A 466 -51.99 38.48 -18.06
N SER A 467 -52.33 39.50 -17.27
CA SER A 467 -51.77 39.71 -15.93
C SER A 467 -52.42 38.74 -14.95
N LEU A 468 -51.61 37.96 -14.23
CA LEU A 468 -52.04 37.09 -13.16
C LEU A 468 -51.21 37.38 -11.91
N ASN A 469 -51.83 37.30 -10.74
CA ASN A 469 -51.14 37.48 -9.44
C ASN A 469 -50.20 36.30 -9.09
N PHE A 470 -50.05 35.34 -10.00
CA PHE A 470 -49.21 34.15 -9.86
C PHE A 470 -48.70 33.73 -11.25
N SER A 471 -47.62 32.97 -11.29
CA SER A 471 -47.10 32.43 -12.54
C SER A 471 -47.80 31.12 -12.93
N ILE A 472 -48.28 31.03 -14.16
CA ILE A 472 -48.81 29.79 -14.75
C ILE A 472 -47.72 28.92 -15.40
N PHE A 473 -46.49 29.44 -15.50
CA PHE A 473 -45.38 28.74 -16.15
C PHE A 473 -45.14 27.33 -15.59
N PRO A 474 -45.05 27.09 -14.26
CA PRO A 474 -44.81 25.75 -13.75
C PRO A 474 -45.89 24.73 -14.16
N PHE A 475 -47.15 25.17 -14.27
CA PHE A 475 -48.26 24.31 -14.65
C PHE A 475 -48.21 23.94 -16.13
N LEU A 476 -47.99 24.92 -17.01
CA LEU A 476 -47.87 24.70 -18.44
C LEU A 476 -46.61 23.90 -18.79
N ASP A 477 -45.49 24.18 -18.13
CA ASP A 477 -44.24 23.47 -18.35
C ASP A 477 -44.32 22.01 -17.89
N ARG A 478 -44.93 21.76 -16.73
CA ARG A 478 -45.17 20.40 -16.26
C ARG A 478 -46.07 19.62 -17.22
N ALA A 479 -47.17 20.23 -17.68
CA ALA A 479 -48.08 19.61 -18.64
C ALA A 479 -47.38 19.32 -19.98
N TYR A 480 -46.56 20.25 -20.47
CA TYR A 480 -45.72 20.07 -21.66
C TYR A 480 -44.79 18.85 -21.52
N ASN A 481 -44.02 18.78 -20.44
CA ASN A 481 -43.08 17.69 -20.19
C ASN A 481 -43.79 16.34 -20.02
N ASP A 482 -44.92 16.30 -19.30
CA ASP A 482 -45.73 15.09 -19.10
C ASP A 482 -46.30 14.55 -20.42
N LEU A 483 -46.81 15.43 -21.30
CA LEU A 483 -47.34 15.03 -22.61
C LEU A 483 -46.27 14.46 -23.52
N GLN A 484 -45.11 15.13 -23.57
CA GLN A 484 -43.97 14.71 -24.36
C GLN A 484 -43.49 13.32 -23.91
N TYR A 485 -43.40 13.09 -22.60
CA TYR A 485 -42.96 11.82 -22.03
C TYR A 485 -43.98 10.68 -22.22
N LYS A 486 -45.27 10.92 -21.91
CA LYS A 486 -46.30 9.87 -21.89
C LYS A 486 -46.82 9.50 -23.27
N SER A 487 -46.93 10.46 -24.18
CA SER A 487 -47.71 10.28 -25.42
C SER A 487 -46.95 10.68 -26.69
N LYS A 488 -45.71 11.19 -26.57
CA LYS A 488 -44.95 11.81 -27.67
C LYS A 488 -45.71 12.92 -28.40
N LYS A 489 -46.81 13.41 -27.82
CA LYS A 489 -47.53 14.59 -28.30
C LYS A 489 -46.79 15.83 -27.81
N SER A 490 -46.69 16.84 -28.66
CA SER A 490 -46.09 18.12 -28.30
C SER A 490 -47.11 19.23 -28.38
N ILE A 491 -47.17 20.04 -27.33
CA ILE A 491 -47.74 21.39 -27.36
C ILE A 491 -46.58 22.39 -27.40
N ALA A 492 -46.88 23.66 -27.63
CA ALA A 492 -45.97 24.75 -27.31
C ALA A 492 -46.71 25.78 -26.46
N TYR A 493 -45.97 26.59 -25.70
CA TYR A 493 -46.55 27.71 -24.97
C TYR A 493 -45.67 28.94 -25.03
N TYR A 494 -46.30 30.10 -24.87
CA TYR A 494 -45.70 31.40 -24.69
C TYR A 494 -46.47 32.15 -23.61
N ILE A 495 -45.74 32.66 -22.63
CA ILE A 495 -46.30 33.36 -21.48
C ILE A 495 -45.66 34.74 -21.46
N TYR A 496 -46.50 35.77 -21.42
CA TYR A 496 -46.10 37.14 -21.19
C TYR A 496 -47.08 37.76 -20.17
N PRO A 497 -46.66 38.00 -18.92
CA PRO A 497 -47.51 38.62 -17.92
C PRO A 497 -47.60 40.14 -18.19
N SER A 498 -48.63 40.58 -18.90
CA SER A 498 -48.88 42.00 -19.13
C SER A 498 -49.07 42.74 -17.80
N ILE A 499 -48.42 43.89 -17.61
CA ILE A 499 -48.53 44.75 -16.43
C ILE A 499 -49.25 46.04 -16.78
N ASN A 500 -49.03 46.57 -17.98
CA ASN A 500 -49.59 47.84 -18.47
C ASN A 500 -50.76 47.65 -19.44
N ASN A 501 -51.41 46.49 -19.40
CA ASN A 501 -52.56 46.16 -20.24
C ASN A 501 -52.29 46.37 -21.74
N HIS A 502 -51.16 45.86 -22.22
CA HIS A 502 -50.79 45.85 -23.63
C HIS A 502 -50.62 47.26 -24.22
N ASP A 503 -49.89 48.13 -23.54
CA ASP A 503 -49.45 49.40 -24.13
C ASP A 503 -48.51 49.17 -25.34
N GLN A 504 -48.12 50.25 -26.03
CA GLN A 504 -47.29 50.13 -27.23
C GLN A 504 -45.91 49.49 -26.97
N GLU A 505 -45.37 49.64 -25.76
CA GLU A 505 -44.07 49.07 -25.39
C GLU A 505 -44.20 47.55 -25.18
N GLU A 506 -45.18 47.12 -24.39
CA GLU A 506 -45.48 45.70 -24.18
C GLU A 506 -45.81 45.00 -25.51
N LEU A 507 -46.62 45.63 -26.35
CA LEU A 507 -46.96 45.11 -27.68
C LEU A 507 -45.72 44.92 -28.55
N SER A 508 -44.78 45.87 -28.53
CA SER A 508 -43.50 45.73 -29.25
C SER A 508 -42.70 44.53 -28.73
N ILE A 509 -42.62 44.36 -27.40
CA ILE A 509 -41.92 43.23 -26.78
C ILE A 509 -42.57 41.90 -27.17
N ILE A 510 -43.89 41.79 -27.03
CA ILE A 510 -44.68 40.61 -27.38
C ILE A 510 -44.45 40.25 -28.84
N GLN A 511 -44.64 41.20 -29.76
CA GLN A 511 -44.51 40.94 -31.20
C GLN A 511 -43.10 40.49 -31.59
N ARG A 512 -42.05 41.13 -31.03
CA ARG A 512 -40.67 40.76 -31.36
C ARG A 512 -40.30 39.39 -30.82
N THR A 513 -40.63 39.10 -29.57
CA THR A 513 -40.30 37.82 -28.94
C THR A 513 -41.15 36.67 -29.48
N LEU A 514 -42.43 36.90 -29.79
CA LEU A 514 -43.25 35.92 -30.51
C LEU A 514 -42.67 35.58 -31.89
N LYS A 515 -42.26 36.57 -32.70
CA LYS A 515 -41.61 36.30 -34.00
C LYS A 515 -40.29 35.54 -33.85
N GLN A 516 -39.56 35.82 -32.78
CA GLN A 516 -38.28 35.19 -32.49
C GLN A 516 -38.45 33.71 -32.12
N PHE A 517 -39.40 33.38 -31.25
CA PHE A 517 -39.65 32.01 -30.81
C PHE A 517 -40.51 31.21 -31.78
N PHE A 518 -41.40 31.87 -32.52
CA PHE A 518 -42.37 31.25 -33.43
C PHE A 518 -42.30 31.91 -34.82
N PRO A 519 -41.19 31.71 -35.57
CA PRO A 519 -41.07 32.21 -36.93
C PRO A 519 -42.12 31.57 -37.82
N VAL A 520 -43.06 32.40 -38.29
CA VAL A 520 -44.22 32.05 -39.13
C VAL A 520 -43.89 31.00 -40.20
N ASN A 521 -42.80 31.15 -40.96
CA ASN A 521 -42.49 30.21 -42.04
C ASN A 521 -42.23 28.75 -41.61
N ASN A 522 -41.99 28.50 -40.32
CA ASN A 522 -41.65 27.19 -39.79
C ASN A 522 -42.82 26.49 -39.07
N LEU A 523 -43.95 27.18 -38.84
CA LEU A 523 -45.09 26.59 -38.12
C LEU A 523 -45.95 25.74 -39.07
N LYS A 524 -46.66 24.75 -38.52
CA LYS A 524 -47.56 23.88 -39.29
C LYS A 524 -48.79 24.62 -39.80
N LYS A 525 -49.29 24.19 -40.97
CA LYS A 525 -50.49 24.76 -41.62
C LYS A 525 -51.80 24.57 -40.83
N HIS A 526 -51.86 23.61 -39.90
CA HIS A 526 -53.05 23.29 -39.10
C HIS A 526 -52.80 23.54 -37.60
N LEU A 527 -52.20 24.68 -37.28
CA LEU A 527 -51.94 25.10 -35.91
C LEU A 527 -53.21 25.73 -35.30
N VAL A 528 -53.60 25.24 -34.12
CA VAL A 528 -54.61 25.89 -33.27
C VAL A 528 -53.90 26.69 -32.19
N ILE A 529 -54.22 27.98 -32.11
CA ILE A 529 -53.67 28.91 -31.13
C ILE A 529 -54.74 29.17 -30.07
N PHE A 530 -54.46 28.77 -28.83
CA PHE A 530 -55.31 29.10 -27.69
C PHE A 530 -54.78 30.36 -27.01
N ASN A 531 -55.53 31.46 -27.13
CA ASN A 531 -55.31 32.66 -26.32
C ASN A 531 -55.89 32.39 -24.94
N LEU A 532 -55.03 31.96 -24.02
CA LEU A 532 -55.36 31.41 -22.72
C LEU A 532 -55.39 32.50 -21.65
N ASP A 533 -56.52 32.61 -20.96
CA ASP A 533 -56.71 33.42 -19.77
C ASP A 533 -57.16 32.55 -18.58
N PHE A 534 -56.95 33.04 -17.37
CA PHE A 534 -57.45 32.42 -16.16
C PHE A 534 -58.28 33.40 -15.31
N ILE A 535 -59.48 32.97 -14.92
CA ILE A 535 -60.39 33.75 -14.06
C ILE A 535 -60.51 33.16 -12.66
N PRO A 536 -60.90 33.98 -11.65
CA PRO A 536 -61.12 33.51 -10.29
C PRO A 536 -62.10 32.33 -10.18
N TYR A 537 -62.07 31.68 -9.02
CA TYR A 537 -62.92 30.53 -8.69
C TYR A 537 -64.41 30.81 -8.89
N LEU A 538 -65.09 29.88 -9.56
CA LEU A 538 -66.53 29.92 -9.83
C LEU A 538 -67.30 28.84 -9.04
N GLY A 539 -66.62 28.08 -8.19
CA GLY A 539 -67.18 27.00 -7.37
C GLY A 539 -67.22 25.64 -8.08
N LYS A 540 -67.02 25.62 -9.40
CA LYS A 540 -66.81 24.42 -10.22
C LYS A 540 -65.80 24.74 -11.33
N PRO A 541 -64.84 23.83 -11.65
CA PRO A 541 -63.94 24.02 -12.77
C PRO A 541 -64.72 24.38 -14.04
N THR A 542 -64.37 25.49 -14.68
CA THR A 542 -65.11 26.02 -15.81
C THR A 542 -64.17 26.31 -16.98
N VAL A 543 -64.56 25.85 -18.16
CA VAL A 543 -63.91 26.11 -19.45
C VAL A 543 -64.84 27.01 -20.26
N ILE A 544 -64.36 28.18 -20.67
CA ILE A 544 -65.10 29.09 -21.54
C ILE A 544 -64.36 29.19 -22.86
N PHE A 545 -65.04 28.84 -23.95
CA PHE A 545 -64.54 29.04 -25.29
C PHE A 545 -65.18 30.28 -25.92
N ALA A 546 -64.36 31.18 -26.46
CA ALA A 546 -64.82 32.38 -27.15
C ALA A 546 -64.13 32.50 -28.52
N SER A 547 -64.80 32.02 -29.56
CA SER A 547 -64.44 32.19 -30.98
C SER A 547 -65.58 31.67 -31.87
N ASN A 548 -65.67 32.11 -33.13
CA ASN A 548 -66.65 31.60 -34.10
C ASN A 548 -65.99 30.76 -35.21
N SER A 549 -64.92 30.02 -34.88
CA SER A 549 -64.23 29.15 -35.83
C SER A 549 -64.91 27.78 -35.94
N LEU A 550 -64.81 27.14 -37.12
CA LEU A 550 -65.30 25.77 -37.33
C LEU A 550 -64.52 24.76 -36.46
N ALA A 551 -63.23 25.00 -36.22
CA ALA A 551 -62.38 24.20 -35.34
C ALA A 551 -62.91 24.13 -33.90
N LEU A 552 -63.61 25.18 -33.42
CA LEU A 552 -64.13 25.22 -32.06
C LEU A 552 -65.15 24.11 -31.80
N LYS A 553 -65.99 23.75 -32.78
CA LYS A 553 -67.02 22.72 -32.60
C LYS A 553 -66.41 21.35 -32.33
N GLU A 554 -65.34 21.01 -33.03
CA GLU A 554 -64.64 19.73 -32.85
C GLU A 554 -63.91 19.68 -31.51
N ILE A 555 -63.14 20.73 -31.19
CA ILE A 555 -62.41 20.83 -29.91
C ILE A 555 -63.36 20.76 -28.72
N ARG A 556 -64.46 21.52 -28.78
CA ARG A 556 -65.48 21.52 -27.72
C ARG A 556 -66.06 20.13 -27.50
N SER A 557 -66.41 19.41 -28.57
CA SER A 557 -66.96 18.05 -28.47
C SER A 557 -65.98 17.08 -27.79
N LYS A 558 -64.68 17.18 -28.10
CA LYS A 558 -63.63 16.38 -27.43
C LYS A 558 -63.51 16.73 -25.94
N VAL A 559 -63.54 18.02 -25.61
CA VAL A 559 -63.46 18.52 -24.22
C VAL A 559 -64.69 18.09 -23.41
N GLU A 560 -65.89 18.23 -23.97
CA GLU A 560 -67.16 17.77 -23.35
C GLU A 560 -67.15 16.27 -23.10
N LYS A 561 -66.64 15.48 -24.06
CA LYS A 561 -66.53 14.03 -23.93
C LYS A 561 -65.56 13.61 -22.83
N LEU A 562 -64.43 14.30 -22.68
CA LEU A 562 -63.37 13.88 -21.74
C LEU A 562 -63.57 14.44 -20.32
N LEU A 563 -63.97 15.70 -20.21
CA LEU A 563 -64.22 16.33 -18.90
C LEU A 563 -65.60 15.99 -18.34
N GLY A 564 -66.61 15.78 -19.20
CA GLY A 564 -67.96 15.40 -18.78
C GLY A 564 -68.52 16.31 -17.68
N GLU A 565 -69.06 15.71 -16.62
CA GLU A 565 -69.62 16.45 -15.48
C GLU A 565 -68.56 17.09 -14.56
N LYS A 566 -67.26 16.83 -14.76
CA LYS A 566 -66.18 17.37 -13.89
C LYS A 566 -65.95 18.86 -14.07
N ALA A 567 -66.30 19.41 -15.24
CA ALA A 567 -66.18 20.83 -15.54
C ALA A 567 -67.46 21.38 -16.19
N THR A 568 -67.71 22.67 -15.99
CA THR A 568 -68.72 23.41 -16.74
C THR A 568 -68.09 23.90 -18.04
N ILE A 569 -68.74 23.65 -19.18
CA ILE A 569 -68.22 24.06 -20.50
C ILE A 569 -69.19 25.08 -21.09
N LEU A 570 -68.69 26.30 -21.30
CA LEU A 570 -69.45 27.44 -21.79
C LEU A 570 -68.91 27.91 -23.14
N VAL A 571 -69.80 28.46 -23.96
CA VAL A 571 -69.43 29.21 -25.17
C VAL A 571 -69.86 30.65 -24.95
N ASP A 572 -68.89 31.56 -25.02
CA ASP A 572 -69.12 32.99 -24.90
C ASP A 572 -69.02 33.67 -26.27
N ASN A 573 -70.03 34.48 -26.58
CA ASN A 573 -70.06 35.36 -27.75
C ASN A 573 -69.94 36.84 -27.34
N GLY A 574 -69.54 37.12 -26.10
CA GLY A 574 -69.54 38.45 -25.50
C GLY A 574 -68.15 38.91 -25.07
N ILE A 575 -67.92 38.96 -23.75
CA ILE A 575 -66.82 39.70 -23.11
C ILE A 575 -65.45 39.02 -23.33
N PHE A 576 -65.42 37.71 -23.60
CA PHE A 576 -64.18 36.92 -23.67
C PHE A 576 -63.65 36.73 -25.10
N GLN A 577 -64.09 37.54 -26.07
CA GLN A 577 -63.64 37.47 -27.47
C GLN A 577 -62.16 37.87 -27.71
N GLY A 578 -61.32 37.98 -26.67
CA GLY A 578 -59.87 38.16 -26.78
C GLY A 578 -59.34 39.58 -26.55
N GLY A 579 -60.22 40.58 -26.47
CA GLY A 579 -59.86 41.95 -26.08
C GLY A 579 -58.71 42.57 -26.91
N THR A 580 -57.86 43.38 -26.26
CA THR A 580 -56.72 44.06 -26.87
C THR A 580 -55.57 43.12 -27.28
N SER A 581 -55.56 41.88 -26.78
CA SER A 581 -54.52 40.89 -27.07
C SER A 581 -54.68 40.19 -28.42
N LEU A 582 -55.91 40.14 -28.97
CA LEU A 582 -56.24 39.35 -30.15
C LEU A 582 -55.61 39.91 -31.45
N GLU A 583 -55.70 41.22 -31.68
CA GLU A 583 -55.14 41.86 -32.87
C GLU A 583 -53.60 41.74 -32.95
N PRO A 584 -52.84 41.96 -31.86
CA PRO A 584 -51.41 41.67 -31.82
C PRO A 584 -51.05 40.23 -32.20
N ILE A 585 -51.80 39.24 -31.72
CA ILE A 585 -51.60 37.82 -32.08
C ILE A 585 -51.85 37.62 -33.58
N LYS A 586 -52.96 38.13 -34.11
CA LYS A 586 -53.29 38.05 -35.55
C LYS A 586 -52.24 38.74 -36.43
N ASN A 587 -51.77 39.92 -36.05
CA ASN A 587 -50.77 40.66 -36.82
C ASN A 587 -49.39 39.98 -36.82
N THR A 588 -49.12 39.14 -35.82
CA THR A 588 -47.83 38.46 -35.65
C THR A 588 -47.81 37.06 -36.25
N LEU A 589 -48.85 36.26 -35.96
CA LEU A 589 -48.96 34.84 -36.33
C LEU A 589 -50.11 34.56 -37.32
N GLY A 590 -51.09 35.46 -37.42
CA GLY A 590 -52.31 35.28 -38.22
C GLY A 590 -52.12 35.27 -39.74
N ALA A 591 -50.95 35.65 -40.25
CA ALA A 591 -50.62 35.54 -41.67
C ALA A 591 -50.59 34.08 -42.21
N MET A 592 -50.74 33.08 -41.33
CA MET A 592 -50.66 31.65 -41.64
C MET A 592 -51.99 30.92 -41.82
N GLY A 593 -53.13 31.58 -41.54
CA GLY A 593 -54.42 30.90 -41.50
C GLY A 593 -54.62 29.97 -40.29
N ALA A 594 -53.88 30.18 -39.20
CA ALA A 594 -54.06 29.48 -37.94
C ALA A 594 -55.40 29.84 -37.28
N ASP A 595 -56.08 28.85 -36.69
CA ASP A 595 -57.32 29.06 -35.96
C ASP A 595 -57.00 29.59 -34.55
N ILE A 596 -57.44 30.81 -34.25
CA ILE A 596 -57.31 31.40 -32.91
C ILE A 596 -58.59 31.16 -32.12
N VAL A 597 -58.46 30.52 -30.97
CA VAL A 597 -59.53 30.25 -30.01
C VAL A 597 -59.19 30.97 -28.72
N ASN A 598 -60.03 31.92 -28.28
CA ASN A 598 -59.88 32.46 -26.93
C ASN A 598 -60.43 31.42 -25.95
N LEU A 599 -59.64 31.12 -24.95
CA LEU A 599 -59.88 30.07 -23.99
C LEU A 599 -59.70 30.64 -22.59
N VAL A 600 -60.73 30.52 -21.77
CA VAL A 600 -60.66 30.94 -20.37
C VAL A 600 -60.87 29.73 -19.47
N LEU A 601 -59.97 29.54 -18.52
CA LEU A 601 -60.07 28.51 -17.48
C LEU A 601 -60.28 29.17 -16.12
N SER A 602 -61.10 28.59 -15.27
CA SER A 602 -61.20 29.04 -13.89
C SER A 602 -60.03 28.51 -13.03
N TYR A 603 -59.66 29.21 -11.95
CA TYR A 603 -58.51 28.84 -11.10
C TYR A 603 -58.61 27.45 -10.47
N GLU A 604 -59.79 26.82 -10.43
CA GLU A 604 -59.94 25.43 -10.00
C GLU A 604 -59.05 24.46 -10.79
N PHE A 605 -58.80 24.73 -12.09
CA PHE A 605 -57.89 23.93 -12.89
C PHE A 605 -56.43 24.00 -12.40
N LEU A 606 -56.03 25.08 -11.72
CA LEU A 606 -54.68 25.21 -11.18
C LEU A 606 -54.50 24.45 -9.85
N ASN A 607 -55.59 24.16 -9.14
CA ASN A 607 -55.56 23.37 -7.91
C ASN A 607 -55.64 21.86 -8.16
N ASP A 608 -56.18 21.46 -9.31
CA ASP A 608 -56.33 20.06 -9.72
C ASP A 608 -55.53 19.81 -11.00
N TYR A 609 -54.26 19.45 -10.83
CA TYR A 609 -53.35 19.19 -11.93
C TYR A 609 -53.80 18.02 -12.83
N ASP A 610 -54.47 17.01 -12.25
CA ASP A 610 -54.96 15.86 -13.02
C ASP A 610 -56.11 16.32 -13.94
N LEU A 611 -57.00 17.17 -13.44
CA LEU A 611 -58.06 17.78 -14.25
C LEU A 611 -57.50 18.71 -15.33
N PHE A 612 -56.49 19.51 -15.02
CA PHE A 612 -55.80 20.35 -16.01
C PHE A 612 -55.15 19.52 -17.11
N THR A 613 -54.44 18.46 -16.75
CA THR A 613 -53.80 17.55 -17.71
C THR A 613 -54.85 16.88 -18.60
N MET A 614 -55.95 16.41 -17.99
CA MET A 614 -57.09 15.85 -18.72
C MET A 614 -57.69 16.85 -19.72
N PHE A 615 -57.81 18.13 -19.33
CA PHE A 615 -58.22 19.18 -20.25
C PHE A 615 -57.25 19.31 -21.44
N ILE A 616 -55.94 19.44 -21.19
CA ILE A 616 -54.96 19.59 -22.28
C ILE A 616 -54.96 18.36 -23.20
N GLU A 617 -55.07 17.16 -22.65
CA GLU A 617 -55.16 15.91 -23.43
C GLU A 617 -56.38 15.87 -24.35
N SER A 618 -57.51 16.47 -23.93
CA SER A 618 -58.74 16.54 -24.74
C SER A 618 -58.63 17.40 -26.00
N LEU A 619 -57.59 18.24 -26.11
CA LEU A 619 -57.41 19.15 -27.24
C LEU A 619 -56.77 18.49 -28.46
N PHE A 620 -56.23 17.27 -28.30
CA PHE A 620 -55.74 16.42 -29.40
C PHE A 620 -56.86 15.51 -29.91
#